data_AF-A0A8D8QHE4-F1
#
_entry.id   AF-A0A8D8QHE4-F1
#
_cell.length_a   1.000
_cell.length_b   1.000
_cell.length_c   1.000
_cell.angle_alpha   90.00
_cell.angle_beta   90.00
_cell.angle_gamma   90.00
#
_symmetry.space_group_name_H-M   'P 1'
#
loop_
_entity.id
_entity.type
_entity.pdbx_description
1 polymer ?
#
loop_
_entity_poly.entity_id
_entity_poly.type
_entity_poly.pdbx_seq_one_letter_code
_entity_poly.pdbx_strand_id
1 'polypeptide(L)'
;MTGVPQMTWDSSAHAIQDALKLETLVTESIRQIVIECEQGKNHAGDTETVNDYHLSDWLTGEFLDEQYKGQRKLAGMLSTLRKMENSHGKLGEFLMDKTFL
;
A
#
# COMPACT_ATOMS: atom_id res chain seq x y z
N MET A 1 -1.82 18.85 -3.05
CA MET A 1 -1.20 18.20 -4.22
C MET A 1 -2.30 17.92 -5.22
N THR A 2 -2.41 18.71 -6.29
CA THR A 2 -3.39 18.48 -7.37
C THR A 2 -2.60 18.24 -8.66
N GLY A 3 -2.02 17.04 -8.78
CA GLY A 3 -1.47 16.53 -10.02
C GLY A 3 -2.54 15.73 -10.76
N VAL A 4 -2.58 15.85 -12.08
CA VAL A 4 -3.45 15.00 -12.92
C VAL A 4 -3.15 13.53 -12.59
N PRO A 5 -4.17 12.71 -12.28
CA PRO A 5 -3.94 11.30 -11.96
C PRO A 5 -3.27 10.60 -13.14
N GLN A 6 -2.31 9.74 -12.84
CA GLN A 6 -1.66 8.91 -13.86
C GLN A 6 -2.69 7.90 -14.40
N MET A 7 -2.97 8.00 -15.70
CA MET A 7 -3.98 7.17 -16.36
C MET A 7 -3.39 6.02 -17.18
N THR A 8 -2.07 6.03 -17.39
CA THR A 8 -1.37 5.04 -18.24
C THR A 8 -0.03 4.66 -17.63
N TRP A 9 0.38 3.42 -17.86
CA TRP A 9 1.69 2.88 -17.46
C TRP A 9 2.37 2.23 -18.67
N ASP A 10 3.67 2.47 -18.79
CA ASP A 10 4.47 2.03 -19.96
C ASP A 10 4.82 0.54 -19.91
N SER A 11 4.78 -0.08 -18.73
CA SER A 11 4.99 -1.51 -18.52
C SER A 11 4.32 -1.98 -17.23
N SER A 12 4.12 -3.29 -17.13
CA SER A 12 3.65 -3.94 -15.90
C SER A 12 4.60 -3.68 -14.72
N ALA A 13 5.91 -3.54 -14.96
CA ALA A 13 6.88 -3.22 -13.92
C ALA A 13 6.67 -1.81 -13.36
N HIS A 14 6.40 -0.85 -14.24
CA HIS A 14 6.06 0.51 -13.84
C HIS A 14 4.74 0.52 -13.05
N ALA A 15 3.71 -0.18 -13.53
CA ALA A 15 2.41 -0.27 -12.84
C ALA A 15 2.53 -0.89 -11.44
N ILE A 16 3.24 -2.01 -11.30
CA ILE A 16 3.43 -2.67 -10.00
C ILE A 16 4.29 -1.80 -9.06
N GLN A 17 5.29 -1.10 -9.60
CA GLN A 17 6.09 -0.18 -8.80
C GLN A 17 5.26 0.98 -8.26
N ASP A 18 4.36 1.55 -9.06
CA ASP A 18 3.47 2.61 -8.60
C ASP A 18 2.38 2.09 -7.65
N ALA A 19 1.85 0.89 -7.89
CA ALA A 19 0.96 0.23 -6.94
C ALA A 19 1.65 0.05 -5.57
N LEU A 20 2.90 -0.43 -5.54
CA LEU A 20 3.65 -0.59 -4.29
C LEU A 20 3.86 0.76 -3.57
N LYS A 21 4.15 1.84 -4.31
CA LYS A 21 4.24 3.19 -3.73
C LYS A 21 2.90 3.63 -3.15
N LEU A 22 1.80 3.42 -3.87
CA LEU A 22 0.46 3.76 -3.41
C LEU A 22 0.12 3.00 -2.12
N GLU A 23 0.37 1.69 -2.07
CA GLU A 23 0.14 0.88 -0.87
C GLU A 23 0.99 1.35 0.32
N THR A 24 2.20 1.84 0.05
CA THR A 24 3.06 2.43 1.09
C THR A 24 2.41 3.71 1.66
N LEU A 25 1.87 4.58 0.79
CA LEU A 25 1.16 5.80 1.22
C LEU A 25 -0.12 5.50 1.99
N VAL A 26 -0.90 4.51 1.55
CA VAL A 26 -2.11 4.06 2.27
C VAL A 26 -1.75 3.54 3.65
N THR A 27 -0.66 2.77 3.77
CA THR A 27 -0.19 2.23 5.04
C THR A 27 0.23 3.33 6.00
N GLU A 28 1.01 4.32 5.54
CA GLU A 28 1.37 5.48 6.36
C GLU A 28 0.13 6.27 6.79
N SER A 29 -0.88 6.41 5.92
CA SER A 29 -2.15 7.05 6.29
C SER A 29 -2.89 6.27 7.38
N ILE A 30 -2.94 4.94 7.30
CA ILE A 30 -3.58 4.10 8.33
C ILE A 30 -2.81 4.23 9.66
N ARG A 31 -1.47 4.21 9.62
CA ARG A 31 -0.65 4.40 10.83
C ARG A 31 -0.90 5.76 11.47
N GLN A 32 -1.08 6.81 10.67
CA GLN A 32 -1.41 8.13 11.21
C GLN A 32 -2.79 8.14 11.87
N ILE A 33 -3.80 7.48 11.29
CA ILE A 33 -5.13 7.35 11.90
C ILE A 33 -5.03 6.62 13.24
N VAL A 34 -4.31 5.50 13.30
CA VAL A 34 -4.05 4.75 14.55
C VAL A 34 -3.44 5.66 15.62
N ILE A 35 -2.42 6.44 15.27
CA ILE A 35 -1.78 7.40 16.18
C ILE A 35 -2.79 8.43 16.69
N GLU A 36 -3.65 8.99 15.83
CA GLU A 36 -4.68 9.95 16.24
C GLU A 36 -5.73 9.32 17.17
N CYS A 37 -6.13 8.07 16.91
CA CYS A 37 -7.05 7.31 17.76
C CYS A 37 -6.46 7.02 19.15
N GLU A 38 -5.16 6.71 19.22
CA GLU A 38 -4.47 6.39 20.48
C GLU A 38 -4.09 7.63 21.29
N GLN A 39 -3.72 8.73 20.62
CA GLN A 39 -3.30 9.97 21.29
C GLN A 39 -4.46 10.74 21.89
N GLY A 40 -5.71 10.41 21.54
CA GLY A 40 -6.92 10.92 22.17
C GLY A 40 -6.92 12.45 22.27
N LYS A 41 -6.90 13.14 21.11
CA LYS A 41 -6.99 14.60 21.10
C LYS A 41 -8.42 15.02 21.47
N ASN A 42 -8.58 15.68 22.61
CA ASN A 42 -9.83 16.35 22.96
C ASN A 42 -10.21 17.32 21.83
N HIS A 43 -11.42 17.22 21.29
CA HIS A 43 -11.95 18.33 20.52
C HIS A 43 -12.24 19.49 21.49
N ALA A 44 -12.21 20.72 20.99
CA ALA A 44 -12.48 21.90 21.81
C ALA A 44 -13.91 21.82 22.39
N GLY A 45 -14.03 21.39 23.65
CA GLY A 45 -15.29 21.10 24.32
C GLY A 45 -15.30 19.79 25.11
N ASP A 46 -14.40 18.86 24.81
CA ASP A 46 -14.35 17.56 25.48
C ASP A 46 -13.61 17.63 26.81
N THR A 47 -14.22 17.09 27.86
CA THR A 47 -13.70 17.13 29.23
C THR A 47 -12.68 16.02 29.51
N GLU A 48 -12.66 14.97 28.67
CA GLU A 48 -11.77 13.81 28.80
C GLU A 48 -11.18 13.39 27.44
N THR A 49 -9.94 12.88 27.49
CA THR A 49 -9.23 12.27 26.35
C THR A 49 -9.85 10.92 26.02
N VAL A 50 -10.54 10.84 24.88
CA VAL A 50 -11.10 9.58 24.38
C VAL A 50 -10.03 8.88 23.53
N ASN A 51 -9.39 7.85 24.09
CA ASN A 51 -8.58 6.91 23.32
C ASN A 51 -9.50 5.81 22.77
N ASP A 52 -9.56 5.67 21.44
CA ASP A 52 -10.34 4.61 20.79
C ASP A 52 -9.48 3.37 20.54
N TYR A 53 -9.33 2.57 21.61
CA TYR A 53 -8.58 1.30 21.56
C TYR A 53 -9.19 0.29 20.58
N HIS A 54 -10.51 0.30 20.41
CA HIS A 54 -11.19 -0.69 19.57
C HIS A 54 -10.93 -0.41 18.09
N LEU A 55 -10.97 0.86 17.70
CA LEU A 55 -10.63 1.27 16.34
C LEU A 55 -9.13 1.09 16.05
N SER A 56 -8.25 1.44 17.00
CA SER A 56 -6.80 1.21 16.85
C SER A 56 -6.48 -0.27 16.64
N ASP A 57 -7.07 -1.14 17.46
CA ASP A 57 -6.88 -2.60 17.36
C ASP A 57 -7.37 -3.14 16.01
N TRP A 58 -8.56 -2.75 15.57
CA TRP A 58 -9.11 -3.21 14.29
C TRP A 58 -8.28 -2.75 13.08
N LEU A 59 -7.86 -1.47 13.06
CA LEU A 59 -7.00 -0.94 12.00
C LEU A 59 -5.63 -1.63 11.97
N THR A 60 -5.09 -1.99 13.14
CA THR A 60 -3.79 -2.65 13.24
C THR A 60 -3.87 -4.13 12.89
N GLY A 61 -4.87 -4.84 13.42
CA GLY A 61 -5.03 -6.29 13.27
C GLY A 61 -5.46 -6.72 11.88
N GLU A 62 -6.38 -5.98 11.27
CA GLU A 62 -6.93 -6.34 9.95
C GLU A 62 -6.22 -5.55 8.84
N PHE A 63 -6.31 -4.20 8.88
CA PHE A 63 -5.87 -3.38 7.75
C PHE A 63 -4.36 -3.34 7.59
N LEU A 64 -3.60 -3.06 8.66
CA LEU A 64 -2.14 -3.03 8.54
C LEU A 64 -1.55 -4.40 8.20
N ASP A 65 -2.11 -5.49 8.71
CA ASP A 65 -1.67 -6.85 8.34
C ASP A 65 -1.92 -7.14 6.85
N GLU A 66 -3.10 -6.81 6.32
CA GLU A 66 -3.40 -6.90 4.89
C GLU A 66 -2.46 -6.04 4.04
N GLN A 67 -2.22 -4.79 4.45
CA GLN A 67 -1.31 -3.88 3.76
C GLN A 67 0.12 -4.46 3.68
N TYR A 68 0.66 -4.99 4.78
CA TYR A 68 2.00 -5.57 4.78
C TYR A 68 2.10 -6.83 3.91
N LYS A 69 1.07 -7.69 3.94
CA LYS A 69 1.00 -8.88 3.06
C LYS A 69 0.91 -8.45 1.58
N GLY A 70 0.09 -7.46 1.26
CA GLY A 70 -0.08 -6.90 -0.07
C GLY A 70 1.22 -6.31 -0.62
N GLN A 71 1.87 -5.44 0.14
CA GLN A 71 3.17 -4.85 -0.23
C GLN A 71 4.24 -5.91 -0.46
N ARG A 72 4.32 -6.94 0.41
CA ARG A 72 5.27 -8.03 0.24
C ARG A 72 5.03 -8.81 -1.05
N LYS A 73 3.77 -9.07 -1.40
CA LYS A 73 3.38 -9.71 -2.65
C LYS A 73 3.79 -8.86 -3.86
N LEU A 74 3.47 -7.57 -3.87
CA LEU A 74 3.84 -6.64 -4.95
C LEU A 74 5.36 -6.51 -5.11
N ALA A 75 6.11 -6.39 -4.01
CA ALA A 75 7.57 -6.35 -4.04
C ALA A 75 8.20 -7.64 -4.59
N GLY A 76 7.60 -8.79 -4.28
CA GLY A 76 7.99 -10.09 -4.84
C GLY A 76 7.74 -10.18 -6.35
N MET A 77 6.57 -9.74 -6.81
CA MET A 77 6.22 -9.66 -8.24
C MET A 77 7.19 -8.74 -8.99
N LEU A 78 7.43 -7.54 -8.46
CA LEU A 78 8.34 -6.56 -9.07
C LEU A 78 9.77 -7.11 -9.18
N SER A 79 10.25 -7.78 -8.13
CA SER A 79 11.59 -8.39 -8.12
C SER A 79 11.72 -9.51 -9.15
N THR A 80 10.66 -10.28 -9.35
CA THR A 80 10.61 -11.38 -10.33
C THR A 80 10.55 -10.81 -11.76
N LEU A 81 9.67 -9.83 -11.99
CA LEU A 81 9.49 -9.22 -13.28
C LEU A 81 10.76 -8.51 -13.77
N ARG A 82 11.44 -7.75 -12.92
CA ARG A 82 12.72 -7.10 -13.28
C ARG A 82 13.80 -8.08 -13.70
N LYS A 83 13.88 -9.27 -13.08
CA LYS A 83 14.82 -10.33 -13.48
C LYS A 83 14.47 -10.91 -14.86
N MET A 84 13.18 -11.05 -15.13
CA MET A 84 12.66 -11.57 -16.40
C MET A 84 12.78 -10.56 -17.54
N GLU A 85 12.54 -9.26 -17.30
CA GLU A 85 12.74 -8.20 -18.29
C GLU A 85 14.19 -8.13 -18.76
N ASN A 86 15.15 -8.21 -17.84
CA ASN A 86 16.58 -8.23 -18.15
C ASN A 86 16.98 -9.42 -19.04
N SER A 87 16.23 -10.53 -18.99
CA SER A 87 16.57 -11.78 -19.69
C SER A 87 15.76 -11.96 -20.98
N HIS A 88 14.51 -11.49 -21.02
CA HIS A 88 13.52 -11.86 -22.03
C HIS A 88 12.60 -10.70 -22.47
N GLY A 89 12.82 -9.46 -22.04
CA GLY A 89 12.06 -8.28 -22.47
C GLY A 89 10.54 -8.50 -22.38
N LYS A 90 9.82 -8.24 -23.49
CA LYS A 90 8.35 -8.38 -23.61
C LYS A 90 7.83 -9.81 -23.35
N LEU A 91 8.64 -10.84 -23.61
CA LEU A 91 8.26 -12.22 -23.28
C LEU A 91 8.19 -12.43 -21.76
N GLY A 92 9.06 -11.75 -21.01
CA GLY A 92 9.01 -11.74 -19.55
C GLY A 92 7.69 -11.19 -19.03
N GLU A 93 7.22 -10.08 -19.58
CA GLU A 93 5.91 -9.49 -19.22
C GLU A 93 4.74 -10.44 -19.53
N PHE A 94 4.71 -11.05 -20.72
CA PHE A 94 3.69 -12.03 -21.09
C PHE A 94 3.65 -13.26 -20.17
N LEU A 95 4.82 -13.80 -19.81
CA LEU A 95 4.89 -14.96 -18.90
C LEU A 95 4.42 -14.61 -17.49
N MET A 96 4.67 -13.38 -17.04
CA MET A 96 4.22 -12.89 -15.75
C MET A 96 2.69 -12.79 -15.70
N ASP A 97 2.08 -12.18 -16.72
CA ASP A 97 0.63 -12.12 -16.89
C ASP A 97 -0.02 -13.51 -16.81
N LYS A 98 0.57 -14.52 -17.45
CA LYS A 98 0.02 -15.89 -17.45
C LYS A 98 0.20 -16.65 -16.13
N THR A 99 1.06 -16.18 -15.25
CA THR A 99 1.43 -16.89 -14.01
C THR A 99 0.81 -16.26 -12.76
N PHE A 100 0.67 -14.94 -12.75
CA PHE A 100 0.30 -14.17 -11.57
C PHE A 100 -1.09 -13.49 -11.65
N LEU A 101 -1.69 -13.45 -12.84
CA LEU A 101 -3.02 -12.89 -13.13
C LEU A 101 -3.93 -13.98 -13.71
#